data_AF-A0A7S3H2W4-F1
#
_entry.id   AF-A0A7S3H2W4-F1
#
_cell.length_a   1.000
_cell.length_b   1.000
_cell.length_c   1.000
_cell.angle_alpha   90.00
_cell.angle_beta   90.00
_cell.angle_gamma   90.00
#
_symmetry.space_group_name_H-M   'P 1'
#
loop_
_entity.id
_entity.type
_entity.pdbx_description
1 polymer ?
#
loop_
_entity_poly.entity_id
_entity_poly.type
_entity_poly.pdbx_seq_one_letter_code
_entity_poly.pdbx_strand_id
1 'polypeptide(L)'
;MAALPRALRTKGWAASWQNFEYLSHSLEREVGICLQSMADCRVDSAGGLEYCDVDGKAHVLMNSLNPNSMPAKTQVEPRSIAPYWSATNNKLVQQGSAHRRLKVGFMSSDFGVHPVAQLVRGLFQSINTSRVEVFCFALQPQVSWWGQNISETVEHFVWLQNMNTLDAAREIARLGVEVLIDLNGHTMHSGLTIMTHRPAPVQMSFLGLPTTTSAPFIDYYIADSVAVPPEQRHQYSEQLLLMSDCYIANDYAQIQGDILKFTNQHRAPRSALGGAVDLSKATFLFATLSNSQKMDPEIFQVWMNILQRFAGSKMVVTKHAGKQVYVPHLQKRARGFGVATDRLVSLPQAPWIDHLYAKTSIDLVLDTIVKNGHTTGLDGIWAGIPTISLAGGQEAPRRAAESIAVTLDSTFGLAYSLKEYEDLAFALARSIKKSKFAQQRAQRRQHQQASSPPADQSADRIAD
;
A
#
# COMPACT_ATOMS: atom_id res chain seq x y z
N MET A 1 33.11 26.71 20.11
CA MET A 1 33.80 25.45 20.46
C MET A 1 33.64 25.10 21.96
N ALA A 2 32.41 24.91 22.50
CA ALA A 2 32.27 24.47 23.92
C ALA A 2 30.89 23.90 24.36
N ALA A 3 30.01 23.41 23.48
CA ALA A 3 28.73 22.83 23.95
C ALA A 3 28.25 21.52 23.26
N LEU A 4 28.82 21.12 22.12
CA LEU A 4 28.45 19.87 21.46
C LEU A 4 29.03 18.56 22.04
N PRO A 5 30.17 18.50 22.77
CA PRO A 5 30.76 17.20 23.11
C PRO A 5 30.04 16.37 24.19
N ARG A 6 29.07 16.93 24.93
CA ARG A 6 28.39 16.22 26.03
C ARG A 6 27.15 15.44 25.60
N ALA A 7 26.49 15.83 24.49
CA ALA A 7 25.30 15.13 23.99
C ALA A 7 25.63 13.81 23.25
N LEU A 8 26.88 13.62 22.83
CA LEU A 8 27.30 12.47 22.01
C LEU A 8 27.92 11.31 22.81
N ARG A 9 27.91 11.36 24.16
CA ARG A 9 28.40 10.29 25.04
C ARG A 9 27.28 9.49 25.73
N THR A 10 26.09 9.42 25.14
CA THR A 10 25.10 8.42 25.54
C THR A 10 25.50 7.06 24.97
N LYS A 11 25.97 6.20 25.87
CA LYS A 11 26.40 4.81 25.63
C LYS A 11 25.32 4.05 24.84
N GLY A 12 25.63 3.64 23.60
CA GLY A 12 24.74 2.79 22.82
C GLY A 12 25.12 2.59 21.35
N TRP A 13 25.98 3.44 20.76
CA TRP A 13 26.41 3.27 19.37
C TRP A 13 27.87 2.83 19.27
N ALA A 14 28.06 1.58 18.90
CA ALA A 14 29.34 1.05 18.44
C ALA A 14 29.59 1.47 16.97
N ALA A 15 29.68 2.78 16.72
CA ALA A 15 30.22 3.27 15.46
C ALA A 15 31.76 3.22 15.55
N SER A 16 32.40 2.53 14.61
CA SER A 16 33.86 2.55 14.49
C SER A 16 34.31 3.97 14.12
N TRP A 17 35.07 4.61 15.01
CA TRP A 17 35.61 5.96 14.82
C TRP A 17 36.82 6.02 13.90
N GLN A 18 37.27 4.88 13.36
CA GLN A 18 38.45 4.81 12.48
C GLN A 18 38.33 5.69 11.23
N ASN A 19 37.10 6.03 10.81
CA ASN A 19 36.84 6.81 9.62
C ASN A 19 36.25 8.19 9.92
N PHE A 20 36.33 8.69 11.16
CA PHE A 20 35.72 9.97 11.53
C PHE A 20 36.23 11.11 10.66
N GLU A 21 37.55 11.24 10.50
CA GLU A 21 38.14 12.29 9.67
C GLU A 21 37.79 12.15 8.19
N TYR A 22 37.71 10.92 7.68
CA TYR A 22 37.26 10.65 6.32
C TYR A 22 35.81 11.05 6.10
N LEU A 23 34.92 10.71 7.04
CA LEU A 23 33.51 11.06 6.99
C LEU A 23 33.29 12.56 7.12
N SER A 24 34.00 13.25 8.04
CA SER A 24 33.90 14.71 8.17
C SER A 24 34.41 15.44 6.94
N HIS A 25 35.53 15.00 6.34
CA HIS A 25 36.02 15.60 5.10
C HIS A 25 35.09 15.31 3.90
N SER A 26 34.48 14.12 3.84
CA SER A 26 33.47 13.84 2.81
C SER A 26 32.25 14.75 2.98
N LEU A 27 31.77 14.93 4.21
CA LEU A 27 30.63 15.78 4.53
C LEU A 27 30.91 17.25 4.22
N GLU A 28 32.09 17.77 4.59
CA GLU A 28 32.50 19.15 4.28
C GLU A 28 32.60 19.39 2.77
N ARG A 29 33.18 18.42 2.03
CA ARG A 29 33.26 18.49 0.57
C ARG A 29 31.88 18.48 -0.07
N GLU A 30 30.99 17.64 0.43
CA GLU A 30 29.62 17.49 -0.06
C GLU A 30 28.76 18.73 0.21
N VAL A 31 28.83 19.29 1.41
CA VAL A 31 28.20 20.55 1.77
C VAL A 31 28.75 21.70 0.93
N GLY A 32 30.06 21.73 0.67
CA GLY A 32 30.68 22.71 -0.23
C GLY A 32 30.14 22.67 -1.65
N ILE A 33 29.93 21.46 -2.21
CA ILE A 33 29.32 21.28 -3.54
C ILE A 33 27.85 21.75 -3.55
N CYS A 34 27.08 21.42 -2.51
CA CYS A 34 25.70 21.89 -2.37
C CYS A 34 25.63 23.43 -2.32
N LEU A 35 26.49 24.07 -1.53
CA LEU A 35 26.54 25.54 -1.41
C LEU A 35 26.95 26.22 -2.73
N GLN A 36 27.87 25.62 -3.49
CA GLN A 36 28.27 26.13 -4.80
C GLN A 36 27.18 25.96 -5.88
N SER A 37 26.32 24.94 -5.77
CA SER A 37 25.20 24.72 -6.69
C SER A 37 23.99 25.63 -6.46
N MET A 38 23.93 26.36 -5.35
CA MET A 38 22.80 27.25 -5.00
C MET A 38 22.95 28.70 -5.52
N ALA A 39 23.90 28.96 -6.43
CA ALA A 39 24.31 30.33 -6.79
C ALA A 39 23.30 31.12 -7.65
N ASP A 40 22.35 30.48 -8.34
CA ASP A 40 21.35 31.18 -9.16
C ASP A 40 19.92 30.87 -8.69
N CYS A 41 19.44 31.64 -7.70
CA CYS A 41 18.01 31.73 -7.41
C CYS A 41 17.38 32.77 -8.34
N ARG A 42 16.44 32.37 -9.20
CA ARG A 42 15.59 33.31 -9.95
C ARG A 42 14.20 33.33 -9.36
N VAL A 43 13.65 34.53 -9.22
CA VAL A 43 12.24 34.75 -8.91
C VAL A 43 11.48 34.59 -10.23
N ASP A 44 10.54 33.66 -10.27
CA ASP A 44 9.69 33.50 -11.45
C ASP A 44 8.67 34.65 -11.56
N SER A 45 7.91 34.66 -12.65
CA SER A 45 6.87 35.67 -12.89
C SER A 45 5.69 35.63 -11.90
N ALA A 46 5.65 34.62 -11.01
CA ALA A 46 4.66 34.47 -9.95
C ALA A 46 5.21 34.80 -8.55
N GLY A 47 6.48 35.24 -8.44
CA GLY A 47 7.09 35.60 -7.16
C GLY A 47 7.46 34.40 -6.29
N GLY A 48 7.48 33.19 -6.85
CA GLY A 48 7.88 31.96 -6.17
C GLY A 48 9.38 31.67 -6.33
N LEU A 49 9.98 31.03 -5.32
CA LEU A 49 11.28 30.36 -5.43
C LEU A 49 11.06 28.96 -6.01
N GLU A 50 11.31 28.76 -7.31
CA GLU A 50 11.46 27.40 -7.86
C GLU A 50 12.88 26.88 -7.56
N TYR A 51 12.98 25.67 -7.02
CA TYR A 51 14.24 24.92 -6.92
C TYR A 51 14.60 24.37 -8.31
N CYS A 52 15.16 25.22 -9.18
CA CYS A 52 15.66 24.78 -10.48
C CYS A 52 17.15 24.38 -10.37
N ASP A 53 17.45 23.19 -10.89
CA ASP A 53 18.76 22.63 -11.21
C ASP A 53 19.78 22.43 -10.07
N VAL A 54 19.40 21.57 -9.12
CA VAL A 54 20.40 20.81 -8.36
C VAL A 54 20.98 19.74 -9.28
N ASP A 55 22.30 19.79 -9.57
CA ASP A 55 22.99 18.74 -10.34
C ASP A 55 22.58 17.35 -9.82
N GLY A 56 22.38 16.39 -10.72
CA GLY A 56 21.84 15.07 -10.38
C GLY A 56 22.62 14.36 -9.27
N LYS A 57 23.91 14.67 -9.10
CA LYS A 57 24.73 14.14 -7.99
C LYS A 57 24.35 14.76 -6.65
N ALA A 58 24.07 16.05 -6.58
CA ALA A 58 23.62 16.73 -5.36
C ALA A 58 22.17 16.34 -5.00
N HIS A 59 21.33 16.01 -5.98
CA HIS A 59 19.99 15.46 -5.74
C HIS A 59 20.04 14.06 -5.10
N VAL A 60 20.97 13.20 -5.55
CA VAL A 60 21.21 11.88 -4.95
C VAL A 60 21.75 12.01 -3.53
N LEU A 61 22.60 13.02 -3.30
CA LEU A 61 23.21 13.27 -2.01
C LEU A 61 22.21 13.82 -0.98
N MET A 62 21.36 14.77 -1.36
CA MET A 62 20.26 15.29 -0.53
C MET A 62 19.26 14.20 -0.13
N ASN A 63 18.98 13.25 -1.02
CA ASN A 63 18.14 12.09 -0.71
C ASN A 63 18.84 11.07 0.20
N SER A 64 20.17 11.02 0.19
CA SER A 64 20.95 10.09 1.03
C SER A 64 21.14 10.58 2.47
N LEU A 65 21.01 11.89 2.71
CA LEU A 65 21.18 12.54 4.01
C LEU A 65 19.90 12.58 4.87
N ASN A 66 18.79 11.98 4.41
CA ASN A 66 17.50 12.19 5.05
C ASN A 66 16.87 10.91 5.66
N PRO A 67 17.07 10.63 6.96
CA PRO A 67 16.24 9.70 7.72
C PRO A 67 15.04 10.36 8.41
N ASN A 68 14.86 11.69 8.38
CA ASN A 68 13.81 12.43 9.09
C ASN A 68 13.70 13.88 8.57
N SER A 69 13.09 14.11 7.41
CA SER A 69 12.76 15.49 7.01
C SER A 69 11.59 15.90 7.86
N MET A 70 11.92 16.50 9.01
CA MET A 70 11.01 17.40 9.70
C MET A 70 10.51 18.40 8.65
N PRO A 71 9.20 18.63 8.53
CA PRO A 71 8.71 19.69 7.68
C PRO A 71 9.45 20.97 8.05
N ALA A 72 9.91 21.72 7.04
CA ALA A 72 10.32 23.09 7.27
C ALA A 72 9.22 23.73 8.13
N LYS A 73 9.60 24.39 9.22
CA LYS A 73 8.68 25.25 9.97
C LYS A 73 8.36 26.48 9.11
N THR A 74 7.81 26.28 7.92
CA THR A 74 6.91 27.27 7.35
C THR A 74 5.66 27.22 8.21
N GLN A 75 5.69 27.99 9.30
CA GLN A 75 4.47 28.53 9.85
C GLN A 75 3.86 29.36 8.72
N VAL A 76 3.02 28.74 7.90
CA VAL A 76 2.04 29.49 7.14
C VAL A 76 1.20 30.16 8.21
N GLU A 77 1.39 31.46 8.39
CA GLU A 77 0.59 32.24 9.31
C GLU A 77 -0.88 31.88 9.07
N PRO A 78 -1.70 31.61 10.11
CA PRO A 78 -3.12 31.31 9.96
C PRO A 78 -3.89 32.36 9.14
N ARG A 79 -3.32 33.56 8.98
CA ARG A 79 -3.85 34.69 8.22
C ARG A 79 -3.55 34.65 6.72
N SER A 80 -2.66 33.78 6.24
CA SER A 80 -2.33 33.68 4.80
C SER A 80 -3.33 32.83 4.01
N ILE A 81 -4.30 32.24 4.69
CA ILE A 81 -5.31 31.34 4.12
C ILE A 81 -6.66 32.03 4.27
N ALA A 82 -7.04 32.83 3.27
CA ALA A 82 -8.41 33.34 3.21
C ALA A 82 -9.31 32.20 2.74
N PRO A 83 -10.35 31.81 3.51
CA PRO A 83 -11.26 30.77 3.06
C PRO A 83 -12.07 31.27 1.86
N TYR A 84 -12.16 30.46 0.81
CA TYR A 84 -13.09 30.76 -0.31
C TYR A 84 -14.56 30.63 0.10
N TRP A 85 -14.81 30.01 1.24
CA TRP A 85 -16.12 29.96 1.85
C TRP A 85 -16.27 31.09 2.87
N SER A 86 -17.04 32.14 2.53
CA SER A 86 -17.27 33.25 3.45
C SER A 86 -18.21 32.81 4.59
N ALA A 87 -17.78 33.04 5.84
CA ALA A 87 -18.57 32.73 7.05
C ALA A 87 -19.95 33.43 7.11
N THR A 88 -20.20 34.38 6.20
CA THR A 88 -21.48 35.10 6.07
C THR A 88 -22.60 34.29 5.39
N ASN A 89 -22.29 33.17 4.73
CA ASN A 89 -23.28 32.27 4.12
C ASN A 89 -23.46 30.95 4.89
N ASN A 90 -23.06 30.93 6.18
CA ASN A 90 -23.09 29.76 7.05
C ASN A 90 -24.51 29.19 7.25
N LYS A 91 -24.88 28.25 6.37
CA LYS A 91 -25.70 27.10 6.72
C LYS A 91 -25.05 25.86 6.11
N LEU A 92 -23.96 25.37 6.74
CA LEU A 92 -23.76 23.91 6.84
C LEU A 92 -25.14 23.32 7.13
N VAL A 93 -25.57 22.29 6.40
CA VAL A 93 -26.94 21.75 6.45
C VAL A 93 -27.49 21.83 7.88
N GLN A 94 -28.35 22.82 8.14
CA GLN A 94 -29.04 22.89 9.43
C GLN A 94 -29.93 21.65 9.46
N GLN A 95 -29.80 20.84 10.50
CA GLN A 95 -30.71 19.73 10.79
C GLN A 95 -32.15 20.27 10.72
N GLY A 96 -32.85 20.05 9.60
CA GLY A 96 -34.16 20.65 9.33
C GLY A 96 -34.48 20.92 7.86
N SER A 97 -33.48 21.04 6.98
CA SER A 97 -33.72 21.07 5.53
C SER A 97 -33.97 19.64 5.03
N ALA A 98 -35.22 19.18 5.13
CA ALA A 98 -35.62 17.79 4.90
C ALA A 98 -35.32 17.21 3.48
N HIS A 99 -34.79 18.02 2.55
CA HIS A 99 -34.63 17.63 1.14
C HIS A 99 -33.31 18.03 0.47
N ARG A 100 -32.28 18.51 1.18
CA ARG A 100 -30.99 18.87 0.55
C ARG A 100 -29.93 17.80 0.79
N ARG A 101 -29.27 17.37 -0.28
CA ARG A 101 -28.12 16.46 -0.23
C ARG A 101 -26.86 17.16 0.25
N LEU A 102 -26.02 16.45 1.00
CA LEU A 102 -24.69 16.90 1.40
C LEU A 102 -23.75 16.81 0.19
N LYS A 103 -23.05 17.91 -0.14
CA LYS A 103 -22.08 17.90 -1.24
C LYS A 103 -20.71 17.44 -0.76
N VAL A 104 -20.27 16.27 -1.20
CA VAL A 104 -19.01 15.65 -0.78
C VAL A 104 -18.08 15.50 -1.98
N GLY A 105 -16.89 16.08 -1.88
CA GLY A 105 -15.83 15.99 -2.88
C GLY A 105 -14.73 15.03 -2.47
N PHE A 106 -14.26 14.23 -3.42
CA PHE A 106 -13.09 13.37 -3.28
C PHE A 106 -12.02 13.84 -4.26
N MET A 107 -10.87 14.26 -3.76
CA MET A 107 -9.78 14.79 -4.57
C MET A 107 -8.64 13.79 -4.66
N SER A 108 -8.21 13.46 -5.88
CA SER A 108 -7.12 12.53 -6.08
C SER A 108 -6.36 12.76 -7.38
N SER A 109 -5.04 12.54 -7.36
CA SER A 109 -4.24 12.31 -8.57
C SER A 109 -4.42 10.91 -9.14
N ASP A 110 -5.07 10.01 -8.41
CA ASP A 110 -4.94 8.57 -8.59
C ASP A 110 -6.22 7.93 -9.15
N PHE A 111 -7.12 8.70 -9.77
CA PHE A 111 -8.26 8.20 -10.54
C PHE A 111 -7.81 7.54 -11.85
N GLY A 112 -7.02 6.47 -11.74
CA GLY A 112 -6.41 5.77 -12.85
C GLY A 112 -5.92 4.37 -12.50
N VAL A 113 -4.82 3.91 -13.11
CA VAL A 113 -4.21 2.61 -12.80
C VAL A 113 -3.43 2.71 -11.48
N HIS A 114 -4.17 2.82 -10.37
CA HIS A 114 -3.63 3.02 -9.04
C HIS A 114 -4.48 2.31 -7.98
N PRO A 115 -3.90 1.82 -6.87
CA PRO A 115 -4.66 1.19 -5.79
C PRO A 115 -5.81 2.05 -5.26
N VAL A 116 -5.65 3.37 -5.15
CA VAL A 116 -6.72 4.26 -4.66
C VAL A 116 -7.98 4.11 -5.51
N ALA A 117 -7.91 4.26 -6.84
CA ALA A 117 -9.07 4.09 -7.71
C ALA A 117 -9.73 2.72 -7.57
N GLN A 118 -8.94 1.65 -7.46
CA GLN A 118 -9.47 0.29 -7.28
C GLN A 118 -10.27 0.15 -5.99
N LEU A 119 -9.79 0.78 -4.92
CA LEU A 119 -10.42 0.69 -3.60
C LEU A 119 -11.67 1.58 -3.48
N VAL A 120 -11.63 2.79 -4.04
CA VAL A 120 -12.74 3.76 -3.89
C VAL A 120 -13.85 3.60 -4.95
N ARG A 121 -13.65 2.84 -6.03
CA ARG A 121 -14.69 2.63 -7.04
C ARG A 121 -15.98 2.08 -6.43
N GLY A 122 -15.88 0.98 -5.69
CA GLY A 122 -17.02 0.35 -5.00
C GLY A 122 -17.62 1.23 -3.91
N LEU A 123 -16.78 2.06 -3.25
CA LEU A 123 -17.25 3.08 -2.31
C LEU A 123 -18.21 4.04 -3.00
N PHE A 124 -17.83 4.63 -4.14
CA PHE A 124 -18.68 5.58 -4.85
C PHE A 124 -20.02 4.99 -5.28
N GLN A 125 -20.01 3.72 -5.73
CA GLN A 125 -21.24 3.00 -6.11
C GLN A 125 -22.17 2.73 -4.92
N SER A 126 -21.61 2.65 -3.72
CA SER A 126 -22.36 2.33 -2.49
C SER A 126 -22.88 3.59 -1.78
N ILE A 127 -22.48 4.79 -2.20
CA ILE A 127 -22.96 6.04 -1.61
C ILE A 127 -24.45 6.22 -1.91
N ASN A 128 -25.24 6.51 -0.87
CA ASN A 128 -26.66 6.83 -1.04
C ASN A 128 -26.83 8.23 -1.65
N THR A 129 -27.04 8.26 -2.97
CA THR A 129 -27.20 9.48 -3.78
C THR A 129 -28.48 10.27 -3.48
N SER A 130 -29.42 9.72 -2.70
CA SER A 130 -30.56 10.50 -2.18
C SER A 130 -30.17 11.42 -1.01
N ARG A 131 -29.00 11.18 -0.39
CA ARG A 131 -28.48 11.94 0.76
C ARG A 131 -27.19 12.68 0.46
N VAL A 132 -26.40 12.20 -0.48
CA VAL A 132 -25.07 12.73 -0.81
C VAL A 132 -25.01 13.04 -2.31
N GLU A 133 -24.49 14.22 -2.65
CA GLU A 133 -24.11 14.60 -4.01
C GLU A 133 -22.59 14.47 -4.12
N VAL A 134 -22.13 13.59 -5.00
CA VAL A 134 -20.71 13.16 -5.06
C VAL A 134 -19.96 13.90 -6.15
N PHE A 135 -18.81 14.48 -5.78
CA PHE A 135 -17.85 15.08 -6.69
C PHE A 135 -16.52 14.31 -6.64
N CYS A 136 -15.92 14.05 -7.79
CA CYS A 136 -14.54 13.60 -7.89
C CYS A 136 -13.69 14.66 -8.58
N PHE A 137 -12.64 15.13 -7.92
CA PHE A 137 -11.70 16.13 -8.41
C PHE A 137 -10.40 15.45 -8.83
N ALA A 138 -10.21 15.27 -10.15
CA ALA A 138 -9.06 14.60 -10.72
C ALA A 138 -7.91 15.57 -10.95
N LEU A 139 -6.75 15.29 -10.33
CA LEU A 139 -5.55 16.13 -10.42
C LEU A 139 -4.61 15.77 -11.57
N GLN A 140 -4.78 14.58 -12.16
CA GLN A 140 -3.92 14.06 -13.23
C GLN A 140 -4.75 13.41 -14.34
N PRO A 141 -4.41 13.63 -15.62
CA PRO A 141 -5.11 13.02 -16.75
C PRO A 141 -4.68 11.56 -16.93
N GLN A 142 -5.26 10.65 -16.15
CA GLN A 142 -4.98 9.22 -16.26
C GLN A 142 -6.02 8.51 -17.14
N VAL A 143 -5.73 8.39 -18.44
CA VAL A 143 -6.58 7.60 -19.35
C VAL A 143 -6.47 6.11 -18.98
N SER A 144 -7.53 5.58 -18.40
CA SER A 144 -7.61 4.18 -18.00
C SER A 144 -9.07 3.76 -17.81
N TRP A 145 -9.31 2.44 -17.78
CA TRP A 145 -10.63 1.90 -17.45
C TRP A 145 -11.12 2.41 -16.08
N TRP A 146 -10.23 2.52 -15.08
CA TRP A 146 -10.60 3.01 -13.75
C TRP A 146 -11.08 4.46 -13.75
N GLY A 147 -10.31 5.35 -14.37
CA GLY A 147 -10.67 6.76 -14.48
C GLY A 147 -11.99 6.95 -15.24
N GLN A 148 -12.15 6.26 -16.37
CA GLN A 148 -13.38 6.30 -17.16
C GLN A 148 -14.57 5.76 -16.36
N ASN A 149 -14.43 4.58 -15.75
CA ASN A 149 -15.53 3.95 -15.03
C ASN A 149 -15.97 4.77 -13.81
N ILE A 150 -15.03 5.35 -13.07
CA ILE A 150 -15.36 6.27 -11.97
C ILE A 150 -16.09 7.49 -12.53
N SER A 151 -15.60 8.10 -13.62
CA SER A 151 -16.22 9.29 -14.21
C SER A 151 -17.64 9.06 -14.73
N GLU A 152 -17.96 7.84 -15.17
CA GLU A 152 -19.30 7.43 -15.62
C GLU A 152 -20.23 7.06 -14.45
N THR A 153 -19.67 6.78 -13.27
CA THR A 153 -20.43 6.32 -12.10
C THR A 153 -20.81 7.46 -11.16
N VAL A 154 -19.96 8.48 -11.03
CA VAL A 154 -20.20 9.62 -10.13
C VAL A 154 -20.98 10.72 -10.82
N GLU A 155 -21.74 11.51 -10.05
CA GLU A 155 -22.56 12.59 -10.60
C GLU A 155 -21.72 13.72 -11.21
N HIS A 156 -20.57 14.02 -10.59
CA HIS A 156 -19.67 15.08 -11.04
C HIS A 156 -18.23 14.60 -11.03
N PHE A 157 -17.63 14.47 -12.22
CA PHE A 157 -16.20 14.24 -12.37
C PHE A 157 -15.54 15.49 -12.95
N VAL A 158 -14.75 16.18 -12.12
CA VAL A 158 -14.17 17.50 -12.43
C VAL A 158 -12.67 17.36 -12.58
N TRP A 159 -12.20 17.77 -13.74
CA TRP A 159 -10.81 17.83 -14.13
C TRP A 159 -10.17 19.12 -13.61
N LEU A 160 -9.23 19.03 -12.69
CA LEU A 160 -8.47 20.17 -12.16
C LEU A 160 -7.06 20.27 -12.77
N GLN A 161 -6.72 19.41 -13.74
CA GLN A 161 -5.42 19.49 -14.41
C GLN A 161 -5.21 20.86 -15.07
N ASN A 162 -3.96 21.30 -15.10
CA ASN A 162 -3.52 22.57 -15.67
C ASN A 162 -4.04 23.82 -14.94
N MET A 163 -4.77 23.66 -13.82
CA MET A 163 -5.06 24.76 -12.92
C MET A 163 -3.93 24.93 -11.92
N ASN A 164 -3.59 26.16 -11.56
CA ASN A 164 -2.79 26.41 -10.36
C ASN A 164 -3.64 26.11 -9.10
N THR A 165 -3.01 26.09 -7.93
CA THR A 165 -3.67 25.70 -6.67
C THR A 165 -4.82 26.63 -6.28
N LEU A 166 -4.71 27.91 -6.60
CA LEU A 166 -5.70 28.95 -6.34
C LEU A 166 -6.95 28.78 -7.21
N ASP A 167 -6.77 28.60 -8.52
CA ASP A 167 -7.89 28.45 -9.46
C ASP A 167 -8.61 27.11 -9.27
N ALA A 168 -7.88 26.04 -8.98
CA ALA A 168 -8.47 24.76 -8.59
C ALA A 168 -9.33 24.89 -7.32
N ALA A 169 -8.84 25.61 -6.30
CA ALA A 169 -9.58 25.84 -5.07
C ALA A 169 -10.83 26.71 -5.32
N ARG A 170 -10.73 27.75 -6.15
CA ARG A 170 -11.89 28.56 -6.57
C ARG A 170 -12.94 27.73 -7.27
N GLU A 171 -12.55 26.81 -8.15
CA GLU A 171 -13.49 25.95 -8.86
C GLU A 171 -14.23 25.00 -7.90
N ILE A 172 -13.52 24.37 -6.96
CA ILE A 172 -14.13 23.54 -5.91
C ILE A 172 -15.13 24.37 -5.07
N ALA A 173 -14.73 25.58 -4.66
CA ALA A 173 -15.58 26.46 -3.87
C ALA A 173 -16.82 26.94 -4.65
N ARG A 174 -16.66 27.23 -5.95
CA ARG A 174 -17.76 27.62 -6.87
C ARG A 174 -18.83 26.53 -6.97
N LEU A 175 -18.43 25.26 -6.93
CA LEU A 175 -19.33 24.11 -6.95
C LEU A 175 -20.06 23.88 -5.59
N GLY A 176 -19.62 24.59 -4.55
CA GLY A 176 -20.26 24.57 -3.23
C GLY A 176 -20.05 23.28 -2.46
N VAL A 177 -18.89 22.61 -2.64
CA VAL A 177 -18.54 21.40 -1.89
C VAL A 177 -18.44 21.71 -0.39
N GLU A 178 -19.11 20.90 0.42
CA GLU A 178 -19.18 21.10 1.87
C GLU A 178 -18.16 20.24 2.62
N VAL A 179 -17.88 19.04 2.13
CA VAL A 179 -16.84 18.17 2.67
C VAL A 179 -15.88 17.82 1.55
N LEU A 180 -14.62 18.21 1.67
CA LEU A 180 -13.57 17.84 0.72
C LEU A 180 -12.63 16.82 1.35
N ILE A 181 -12.53 15.64 0.74
CA ILE A 181 -11.75 14.50 1.18
C ILE A 181 -10.54 14.35 0.25
N ASP A 182 -9.35 14.52 0.80
CA ASP A 182 -8.07 14.19 0.17
C ASP A 182 -7.84 12.67 0.20
N LEU A 183 -7.56 12.10 -0.98
CA LEU A 183 -7.22 10.69 -1.15
C LEU A 183 -5.73 10.46 -1.43
N ASN A 184 -4.87 11.48 -1.28
CA ASN A 184 -3.44 11.38 -1.54
C ASN A 184 -2.59 11.50 -0.27
N GLY A 185 -2.84 12.50 0.57
CA GLY A 185 -1.92 12.96 1.60
C GLY A 185 -0.57 13.38 1.00
N HIS A 186 0.55 13.07 1.64
CA HIS A 186 1.92 13.41 1.18
C HIS A 186 2.48 12.48 0.10
N THR A 187 1.60 11.93 -0.74
CA THR A 187 2.00 11.12 -1.89
C THR A 187 2.25 12.01 -3.12
N MET A 188 2.77 11.39 -4.19
CA MET A 188 3.11 12.09 -5.42
C MET A 188 1.87 12.77 -6.03
N HIS A 189 2.03 13.99 -6.54
CA HIS A 189 0.97 14.78 -7.19
C HIS A 189 -0.22 15.14 -6.28
N SER A 190 0.01 15.18 -4.96
CA SER A 190 -0.98 15.55 -3.96
C SER A 190 -1.67 16.90 -4.20
N GLY A 191 -2.97 16.94 -3.90
CA GLY A 191 -3.77 18.16 -3.90
C GLY A 191 -3.75 18.93 -2.58
N LEU A 192 -2.95 18.54 -1.58
CA LEU A 192 -2.92 19.24 -0.27
C LEU A 192 -2.68 20.75 -0.41
N THR A 193 -1.89 21.18 -1.39
CA THR A 193 -1.64 22.60 -1.67
C THR A 193 -2.90 23.36 -2.12
N ILE A 194 -3.86 22.70 -2.75
CA ILE A 194 -5.18 23.28 -3.09
C ILE A 194 -6.00 23.48 -1.81
N MET A 195 -5.95 22.50 -0.90
CA MET A 195 -6.66 22.54 0.38
C MET A 195 -6.12 23.58 1.35
N THR A 196 -4.89 24.08 1.13
CA THR A 196 -4.37 25.22 1.90
C THR A 196 -5.27 26.43 1.79
N HIS A 197 -6.03 26.60 0.69
CA HIS A 197 -6.94 27.73 0.52
C HIS A 197 -8.35 27.53 1.09
N ARG A 198 -8.58 26.39 1.78
CA ARG A 198 -9.89 26.00 2.34
C ARG A 198 -11.08 26.18 1.37
N PRO A 199 -11.06 25.53 0.19
CA PRO A 199 -12.16 25.57 -0.76
C PRO A 199 -13.46 24.92 -0.26
N ALA A 200 -13.39 24.11 0.80
CA ALA A 200 -14.54 23.57 1.52
C ALA A 200 -14.42 23.89 3.02
N PRO A 201 -15.54 24.04 3.76
CA PRO A 201 -15.49 24.28 5.20
C PRO A 201 -14.88 23.13 5.99
N VAL A 202 -15.18 21.90 5.58
CA VAL A 202 -14.69 20.68 6.23
C VAL A 202 -13.76 19.98 5.28
N GLN A 203 -12.53 19.77 5.74
CA GLN A 203 -11.45 19.15 4.98
C GLN A 203 -10.96 17.91 5.70
N MET A 204 -10.88 16.79 4.99
CA MET A 204 -10.50 15.50 5.56
C MET A 204 -9.42 14.84 4.73
N SER A 205 -8.64 13.93 5.34
CA SER A 205 -7.78 13.00 4.60
C SER A 205 -8.22 11.56 4.86
N PHE A 206 -8.14 10.73 3.82
CA PHE A 206 -8.57 9.34 3.85
C PHE A 206 -7.73 8.48 2.91
N LEU A 207 -7.44 7.25 3.35
CA LEU A 207 -6.96 6.12 2.53
C LEU A 207 -5.54 6.23 1.92
N GLY A 208 -5.24 7.27 1.13
CA GLY A 208 -4.03 7.35 0.31
C GLY A 208 -2.72 7.41 1.10
N LEU A 209 -2.73 8.16 2.21
CA LEU A 209 -1.64 8.23 3.16
C LEU A 209 -2.05 7.54 4.47
N PRO A 210 -1.45 6.41 4.85
CA PRO A 210 -1.79 5.69 6.08
C PRO A 210 -1.10 6.29 7.33
N THR A 211 -1.02 7.62 7.42
CA THR A 211 -0.49 8.37 8.57
C THR A 211 -1.04 9.80 8.52
N THR A 212 -0.80 10.59 9.57
CA THR A 212 -1.20 11.99 9.64
C THR A 212 -0.63 12.79 8.47
N THR A 213 -1.40 13.74 7.95
CA THR A 213 -0.91 14.78 7.05
C THR A 213 -0.09 15.83 7.81
N SER A 214 -0.28 15.97 9.13
CA SER A 214 0.31 17.05 9.93
C SER A 214 0.02 18.45 9.37
N ALA A 215 -1.02 18.58 8.54
CA ALA A 215 -1.37 19.82 7.86
C ALA A 215 -2.46 20.55 8.66
N PRO A 216 -2.22 21.81 9.10
CA PRO A 216 -3.16 22.53 9.97
C PRO A 216 -4.49 22.88 9.29
N PHE A 217 -4.57 22.73 7.97
CA PHE A 217 -5.77 22.96 7.18
C PHE A 217 -6.59 21.69 6.93
N ILE A 218 -6.14 20.51 7.37
CA ILE A 218 -6.93 19.27 7.33
C ILE A 218 -7.56 19.08 8.71
N ASP A 219 -8.89 19.06 8.75
CA ASP A 219 -9.65 19.07 10.01
C ASP A 219 -9.79 17.65 10.58
N TYR A 220 -10.04 16.66 9.71
CA TYR A 220 -10.27 15.27 10.11
C TYR A 220 -9.43 14.25 9.35
N TYR A 221 -9.14 13.12 10.00
CA TYR A 221 -8.54 11.94 9.38
C TYR A 221 -9.47 10.74 9.58
N ILE A 222 -9.85 10.08 8.49
CA ILE A 222 -10.73 8.91 8.51
C ILE A 222 -9.88 7.65 8.66
N ALA A 223 -10.13 6.88 9.73
CA ALA A 223 -9.42 5.64 10.07
C ALA A 223 -10.39 4.63 10.70
N ASP A 224 -9.87 3.59 11.33
CA ASP A 224 -10.62 2.69 12.20
C ASP A 224 -9.94 2.50 13.55
N SER A 225 -10.71 2.00 14.51
CA SER A 225 -10.26 1.84 15.91
C SER A 225 -9.17 0.78 16.11
N VAL A 226 -8.90 -0.07 15.13
CA VAL A 226 -7.85 -1.10 15.20
C VAL A 226 -6.55 -0.57 14.60
N ALA A 227 -6.63 0.08 13.44
CA ALA A 227 -5.49 0.68 12.75
C ALA A 227 -4.97 1.92 13.48
N VAL A 228 -5.86 2.71 14.08
CA VAL A 228 -5.53 3.88 14.90
C VAL A 228 -6.29 3.79 16.24
N PRO A 229 -5.79 2.97 17.18
CA PRO A 229 -6.44 2.82 18.47
C PRO A 229 -6.37 4.14 19.26
N PRO A 230 -7.32 4.40 20.18
CA PRO A 230 -7.41 5.67 20.91
C PRO A 230 -6.11 6.11 21.59
N GLU A 231 -5.29 5.15 22.04
CA GLU A 231 -3.98 5.38 22.65
C GLU A 231 -2.98 6.06 21.69
N GLN A 232 -3.14 5.84 20.38
CA GLN A 232 -2.31 6.41 19.31
C GLN A 232 -2.84 7.75 18.77
N ARG A 233 -3.94 8.28 19.33
CA ARG A 233 -4.52 9.59 18.92
C ARG A 233 -3.49 10.71 18.90
N HIS A 234 -2.52 10.69 19.82
CA HIS A 234 -1.47 11.71 19.94
C HIS A 234 -0.55 11.81 18.71
N GLN A 235 -0.52 10.80 17.84
CA GLN A 235 0.28 10.79 16.62
C GLN A 235 -0.36 11.59 15.47
N TYR A 236 -1.60 12.07 15.64
CA TYR A 236 -2.36 12.76 14.60
C TYR A 236 -2.61 14.22 14.95
N SER A 237 -2.38 15.12 13.98
CA SER A 237 -2.79 16.53 14.14
C SER A 237 -4.29 16.71 13.94
N GLU A 238 -4.87 15.94 13.01
CA GLU A 238 -6.28 15.96 12.65
C GLU A 238 -7.15 15.35 13.75
N GLN A 239 -8.45 15.67 13.75
CA GLN A 239 -9.41 14.93 14.56
C GLN A 239 -9.73 13.57 13.91
N LEU A 240 -9.71 12.51 14.70
CA LEU A 240 -9.95 11.16 14.19
C LEU A 240 -11.44 10.88 14.01
N LEU A 241 -11.82 10.39 12.83
CA LEU A 241 -13.11 9.78 12.56
C LEU A 241 -12.90 8.28 12.40
N LEU A 242 -13.22 7.53 13.47
CA LEU A 242 -12.96 6.10 13.56
C LEU A 242 -14.18 5.29 13.10
N MET A 243 -13.99 4.49 12.06
CA MET A 243 -14.95 3.49 11.58
C MET A 243 -14.99 2.27 12.52
N SER A 244 -16.13 1.58 12.53
CA SER A 244 -16.33 0.33 13.29
C SER A 244 -15.51 -0.82 12.71
N ASP A 245 -15.42 -0.87 11.38
CA ASP A 245 -14.75 -1.91 10.61
C ASP A 245 -13.52 -1.33 9.89
N CYS A 246 -12.83 -2.17 9.12
CA CYS A 246 -11.63 -1.81 8.39
C CYS A 246 -11.80 -0.53 7.58
N TYR A 247 -10.89 0.43 7.78
CA TYR A 247 -10.86 1.70 7.04
C TYR A 247 -10.55 1.53 5.56
N ILE A 248 -9.99 0.39 5.15
CA ILE A 248 -9.59 0.13 3.77
C ILE A 248 -10.82 -0.31 2.97
N ALA A 249 -11.45 0.67 2.30
CA ALA A 249 -12.49 0.41 1.30
C ALA A 249 -11.97 -0.53 0.21
N ASN A 250 -12.84 -1.35 -0.39
CA ASN A 250 -12.49 -2.19 -1.53
C ASN A 250 -13.72 -2.54 -2.38
N ASP A 251 -13.49 -3.07 -3.58
CA ASP A 251 -14.55 -3.41 -4.55
C ASP A 251 -14.52 -4.88 -5.01
N TYR A 252 -13.72 -5.72 -4.34
CA TYR A 252 -13.42 -7.07 -4.85
C TYR A 252 -14.65 -7.92 -5.12
N ALA A 253 -15.70 -7.78 -4.31
CA ALA A 253 -16.97 -8.51 -4.50
C ALA A 253 -17.63 -8.24 -5.86
N GLN A 254 -17.56 -7.00 -6.36
CA GLN A 254 -18.22 -6.63 -7.61
C GLN A 254 -17.34 -6.92 -8.83
N ILE A 255 -16.05 -6.59 -8.75
CA ILE A 255 -15.14 -6.68 -9.91
C ILE A 255 -14.44 -8.04 -10.04
N GLN A 256 -14.28 -8.77 -8.94
CA GLN A 256 -13.46 -9.99 -8.86
C GLN A 256 -14.11 -11.04 -7.95
N GLY A 257 -15.44 -11.06 -7.87
CA GLY A 257 -16.19 -12.03 -7.06
C GLY A 257 -16.11 -13.47 -7.60
N ASP A 258 -15.84 -13.62 -8.89
CA ASP A 258 -15.59 -14.92 -9.54
C ASP A 258 -14.33 -15.61 -9.01
N ILE A 259 -13.38 -14.85 -8.45
CA ILE A 259 -12.14 -15.36 -7.88
C ILE A 259 -12.37 -16.40 -6.78
N LEU A 260 -13.48 -16.27 -6.03
CA LEU A 260 -13.86 -17.19 -4.96
C LEU A 260 -14.06 -18.64 -5.46
N LYS A 261 -14.25 -18.84 -6.77
CA LYS A 261 -14.37 -20.18 -7.39
C LYS A 261 -13.02 -20.88 -7.56
N PHE A 262 -11.91 -20.15 -7.63
CA PHE A 262 -10.58 -20.69 -7.92
C PHE A 262 -9.84 -21.13 -6.66
N THR A 263 -10.40 -22.13 -5.97
CA THR A 263 -9.83 -22.71 -4.75
C THR A 263 -9.41 -24.18 -4.98
N ASN A 264 -8.56 -24.71 -4.08
CA ASN A 264 -8.06 -26.10 -4.15
C ASN A 264 -7.49 -26.49 -5.53
N GLN A 265 -8.09 -27.48 -6.19
CA GLN A 265 -7.68 -27.94 -7.53
C GLN A 265 -8.00 -26.97 -8.68
N HIS A 266 -8.85 -25.97 -8.45
CA HIS A 266 -9.25 -24.98 -9.44
C HIS A 266 -8.39 -23.71 -9.40
N ARG A 267 -7.38 -23.66 -8.52
CA ARG A 267 -6.41 -22.57 -8.47
C ARG A 267 -5.67 -22.44 -9.80
N ALA A 268 -5.27 -21.22 -10.15
CA ALA A 268 -4.53 -20.96 -11.36
C ALA A 268 -3.24 -21.80 -11.44
N PRO A 269 -2.84 -22.27 -12.64
CA PRO A 269 -1.54 -22.89 -12.81
C PRO A 269 -0.44 -21.87 -12.52
N ARG A 270 0.74 -22.32 -12.09
CA ARG A 270 1.85 -21.41 -11.78
C ARG A 270 2.36 -20.61 -12.98
N SER A 271 2.09 -21.06 -14.20
CA SER A 271 2.35 -20.30 -15.43
C SER A 271 1.50 -19.02 -15.53
N ALA A 272 0.36 -18.94 -14.82
CA ALA A 272 -0.51 -17.76 -14.82
C ALA A 272 0.13 -16.54 -14.14
N LEU A 273 1.13 -16.72 -13.26
CA LEU A 273 1.91 -15.61 -12.72
C LEU A 273 2.79 -14.92 -13.78
N GLY A 274 2.91 -15.52 -14.97
CA GLY A 274 3.69 -15.00 -16.08
C GLY A 274 5.19 -15.00 -15.83
N GLY A 275 5.91 -14.29 -16.70
CA GLY A 275 7.36 -14.16 -16.65
C GLY A 275 8.13 -15.30 -17.35
N ALA A 276 9.43 -15.10 -17.52
CA ALA A 276 10.30 -16.03 -18.25
C ALA A 276 10.78 -17.23 -17.39
N VAL A 277 10.51 -17.21 -16.09
CA VAL A 277 11.00 -18.24 -15.15
C VAL A 277 9.93 -19.33 -14.98
N ASP A 278 10.28 -20.57 -15.31
CA ASP A 278 9.43 -21.72 -15.06
C ASP A 278 9.29 -22.01 -13.55
N LEU A 279 8.09 -21.79 -13.02
CA LEU A 279 7.73 -22.05 -11.62
C LEU A 279 7.07 -23.42 -11.40
N SER A 280 6.86 -24.21 -12.46
CA SER A 280 6.21 -25.52 -12.37
C SER A 280 6.96 -26.49 -11.44
N LYS A 281 8.30 -26.40 -11.40
CA LYS A 281 9.17 -27.26 -10.59
C LYS A 281 9.31 -26.84 -9.13
N ALA A 282 8.78 -25.70 -8.70
CA ALA A 282 8.89 -25.29 -7.29
C ALA A 282 8.13 -26.26 -6.36
N THR A 283 8.68 -26.65 -5.21
CA THR A 283 7.94 -27.54 -4.29
C THR A 283 6.89 -26.78 -3.47
N PHE A 284 7.05 -25.45 -3.38
CA PHE A 284 6.18 -24.52 -2.67
C PHE A 284 6.47 -23.10 -3.16
N LEU A 285 5.46 -22.26 -3.24
CA LEU A 285 5.58 -20.88 -3.71
C LEU A 285 5.22 -19.91 -2.60
N PHE A 286 6.24 -19.35 -1.95
CA PHE A 286 6.06 -18.17 -1.12
C PHE A 286 5.96 -16.93 -2.02
N ALA A 287 5.29 -15.88 -1.55
CA ALA A 287 5.34 -14.59 -2.22
C ALA A 287 5.31 -13.45 -1.22
N THR A 288 5.93 -12.33 -1.57
CA THR A 288 5.57 -11.04 -1.00
C THR A 288 4.96 -10.21 -2.12
N LEU A 289 3.74 -9.72 -1.87
CA LEU A 289 2.98 -8.92 -2.83
C LEU A 289 3.27 -7.42 -2.67
N SER A 290 4.05 -7.07 -1.65
CA SER A 290 4.39 -5.70 -1.28
C SER A 290 5.49 -5.12 -2.16
N ASN A 291 5.48 -3.79 -2.31
CA ASN A 291 6.54 -3.06 -3.00
C ASN A 291 7.88 -3.25 -2.25
N SER A 292 8.99 -3.27 -2.98
CA SER A 292 10.34 -3.48 -2.41
C SER A 292 10.72 -2.45 -1.35
N GLN A 293 10.16 -1.23 -1.42
CA GLN A 293 10.36 -0.19 -0.41
C GLN A 293 9.78 -0.53 0.97
N LYS A 294 8.92 -1.55 1.07
CA LYS A 294 8.39 -2.05 2.36
C LYS A 294 9.26 -3.16 2.96
N MET A 295 10.25 -3.65 2.23
CA MET A 295 11.13 -4.72 2.68
C MET A 295 12.29 -4.11 3.47
N ASP A 296 12.51 -4.62 4.66
CA ASP A 296 13.64 -4.25 5.52
C ASP A 296 14.55 -5.46 5.80
N PRO A 297 15.76 -5.25 6.34
CA PRO A 297 16.70 -6.33 6.59
C PRO A 297 16.20 -7.41 7.57
N GLU A 298 15.39 -7.06 8.57
CA GLU A 298 14.94 -8.00 9.60
C GLU A 298 13.93 -8.99 9.03
N ILE A 299 12.91 -8.50 8.32
CA ILE A 299 11.94 -9.40 7.69
C ILE A 299 12.57 -10.23 6.58
N PHE A 300 13.52 -9.66 5.84
CA PHE A 300 14.24 -10.39 4.79
C PHE A 300 15.01 -11.57 5.38
N GLN A 301 15.67 -11.39 6.54
CA GLN A 301 16.32 -12.48 7.27
C GLN A 301 15.33 -13.62 7.60
N VAL A 302 14.16 -13.28 8.15
CA VAL A 302 13.12 -14.26 8.49
C VAL A 302 12.68 -15.04 7.26
N TRP A 303 12.47 -14.37 6.13
CA TRP A 303 12.14 -15.03 4.86
C TRP A 303 13.25 -15.98 4.39
N MET A 304 14.53 -15.63 4.59
CA MET A 304 15.64 -16.52 4.24
C MET A 304 15.68 -17.76 5.15
N ASN A 305 15.43 -17.60 6.45
CA ASN A 305 15.30 -18.73 7.38
C ASN A 305 14.19 -19.68 6.92
N ILE A 306 13.03 -19.12 6.54
CA ILE A 306 11.90 -19.90 6.00
C ILE A 306 12.32 -20.67 4.75
N LEU A 307 12.93 -19.99 3.78
CA LEU A 307 13.37 -20.62 2.54
C LEU A 307 14.38 -21.75 2.79
N GLN A 308 15.35 -21.58 3.69
CA GLN A 308 16.32 -22.64 4.01
C GLN A 308 15.62 -23.94 4.46
N ARG A 309 14.58 -23.86 5.29
CA ARG A 309 13.89 -25.05 5.81
C ARG A 309 12.98 -25.74 4.78
N PHE A 310 12.57 -25.03 3.73
CA PHE A 310 11.71 -25.58 2.67
C PHE A 310 12.47 -25.75 1.36
N ALA A 311 13.27 -26.81 1.26
CA ALA A 311 14.03 -27.15 0.06
C ALA A 311 13.15 -27.19 -1.22
N GLY A 312 13.67 -26.62 -2.30
CA GLY A 312 12.98 -26.51 -3.60
C GLY A 312 11.83 -25.50 -3.65
N SER A 313 11.54 -24.77 -2.57
CA SER A 313 10.56 -23.68 -2.62
C SER A 313 11.16 -22.41 -3.24
N LYS A 314 10.31 -21.57 -3.84
CA LYS A 314 10.70 -20.27 -4.38
C LYS A 314 9.90 -19.17 -3.70
N MET A 315 10.46 -17.97 -3.65
CA MET A 315 9.79 -16.75 -3.22
C MET A 315 9.64 -15.79 -4.39
N VAL A 316 8.40 -15.40 -4.65
CA VAL A 316 8.06 -14.42 -5.68
C VAL A 316 8.10 -13.01 -5.09
N VAL A 317 8.73 -12.09 -5.82
CA VAL A 317 8.71 -10.65 -5.56
C VAL A 317 8.15 -9.91 -6.77
N THR A 318 7.33 -8.89 -6.55
CA THR A 318 6.70 -8.14 -7.63
C THR A 318 7.68 -7.17 -8.31
N LYS A 319 7.87 -7.33 -9.61
CA LYS A 319 8.65 -6.42 -10.46
C LYS A 319 7.84 -5.17 -10.78
N HIS A 320 8.20 -4.05 -10.19
CA HIS A 320 7.64 -2.75 -10.57
C HIS A 320 8.44 -2.16 -11.74
N ALA A 321 7.74 -1.64 -12.74
CA ALA A 321 8.36 -0.93 -13.86
C ALA A 321 9.22 0.23 -13.35
N GLY A 322 10.41 0.41 -13.93
CA GLY A 322 11.37 1.44 -13.53
C GLY A 322 12.10 1.18 -12.21
N LYS A 323 11.77 0.11 -11.47
CA LYS A 323 12.39 -0.24 -10.17
C LYS A 323 13.07 -1.61 -10.20
N GLN A 324 13.69 -2.02 -11.30
CA GLN A 324 14.20 -3.40 -11.46
C GLN A 324 15.52 -3.68 -10.71
N VAL A 325 16.23 -2.63 -10.26
CA VAL A 325 17.60 -2.72 -9.72
C VAL A 325 17.66 -3.47 -8.38
N TYR A 326 16.56 -3.55 -7.62
CA TYR A 326 16.58 -4.19 -6.29
C TYR A 326 16.69 -5.72 -6.35
N VAL A 327 16.23 -6.38 -7.41
CA VAL A 327 16.15 -7.85 -7.48
C VAL A 327 17.54 -8.51 -7.44
N PRO A 328 18.53 -8.08 -8.25
CA PRO A 328 19.90 -8.60 -8.13
C PRO A 328 20.50 -8.38 -6.73
N HIS A 329 20.12 -7.30 -6.04
CA HIS A 329 20.61 -7.03 -4.69
C HIS A 329 20.02 -8.02 -3.68
N LEU A 330 18.72 -8.30 -3.75
CA LEU A 330 18.07 -9.33 -2.92
C LEU A 330 18.67 -10.70 -3.17
N GLN A 331 18.89 -11.07 -4.44
CA GLN A 331 19.52 -12.34 -4.81
C GLN A 331 20.95 -12.45 -4.26
N LYS A 332 21.75 -11.40 -4.39
CA LYS A 332 23.11 -11.36 -3.81
C LYS A 332 23.07 -11.52 -2.29
N ARG A 333 22.12 -10.86 -1.61
CA ARG A 333 21.95 -10.95 -0.16
C ARG A 333 21.49 -12.34 0.27
N ALA A 334 20.58 -12.97 -0.46
CA ALA A 334 20.10 -14.33 -0.22
C ALA A 334 21.24 -15.37 -0.22
N ARG A 335 22.24 -15.22 -1.10
CA ARG A 335 23.44 -16.08 -1.08
C ARG A 335 24.21 -16.00 0.23
N GLY A 336 24.29 -14.82 0.84
CA GLY A 336 24.91 -14.63 2.16
C GLY A 336 24.21 -15.41 3.27
N PHE A 337 22.93 -15.78 3.05
CA PHE A 337 22.14 -16.64 3.91
C PHE A 337 22.08 -18.09 3.41
N GLY A 338 22.97 -18.52 2.52
CA GLY A 338 22.95 -19.91 2.00
C GLY A 338 21.71 -20.26 1.17
N VAL A 339 20.95 -19.27 0.70
CA VAL A 339 19.80 -19.47 -0.20
C VAL A 339 20.25 -19.23 -1.64
N ALA A 340 20.04 -20.22 -2.51
CA ALA A 340 20.37 -20.11 -3.93
C ALA A 340 19.61 -18.94 -4.60
N THR A 341 20.29 -18.19 -5.48
CA THR A 341 19.75 -16.96 -6.08
C THR A 341 18.49 -17.19 -6.90
N ASP A 342 18.39 -18.35 -7.55
CA ASP A 342 17.25 -18.72 -8.39
C ASP A 342 15.97 -19.00 -7.58
N ARG A 343 16.07 -19.05 -6.24
CA ARG A 343 14.92 -19.18 -5.35
C ARG A 343 14.19 -17.86 -5.11
N LEU A 344 14.82 -16.72 -5.40
CA LEU A 344 14.16 -15.42 -5.43
C LEU A 344 13.82 -15.07 -6.88
N VAL A 345 12.53 -15.07 -7.21
CA VAL A 345 12.04 -14.86 -8.57
C VAL A 345 11.25 -13.57 -8.62
N SER A 346 11.59 -12.70 -9.57
CA SER A 346 10.85 -11.48 -9.83
C SER A 346 9.92 -11.65 -11.02
N LEU A 347 8.64 -11.31 -10.83
CA LEU A 347 7.60 -11.44 -11.86
C LEU A 347 6.96 -10.09 -12.15
N PRO A 348 6.59 -9.79 -13.41
CA PRO A 348 5.84 -8.57 -13.72
C PRO A 348 4.50 -8.54 -12.97
N GLN A 349 3.94 -7.34 -12.82
CA GLN A 349 2.55 -7.23 -12.41
C GLN A 349 1.66 -7.79 -13.51
N ALA A 350 0.74 -8.67 -13.14
CA ALA A 350 -0.31 -9.14 -14.04
C ALA A 350 -1.26 -7.97 -14.38
N PRO A 351 -1.92 -8.00 -15.55
CA PRO A 351 -3.05 -7.12 -15.83
C PRO A 351 -4.07 -7.18 -14.69
N TRP A 352 -4.71 -6.05 -14.37
CA TRP A 352 -5.60 -5.96 -13.21
C TRP A 352 -6.73 -7.01 -13.21
N ILE A 353 -7.19 -7.41 -14.39
CA ILE A 353 -8.26 -8.41 -14.58
C ILE A 353 -7.82 -9.83 -14.21
N ASP A 354 -6.56 -10.17 -14.48
CA ASP A 354 -5.99 -11.51 -14.21
C ASP A 354 -5.27 -11.56 -12.86
N HIS A 355 -5.08 -10.41 -12.21
CA HIS A 355 -4.17 -10.23 -11.10
C HIS A 355 -4.48 -11.12 -9.90
N LEU A 356 -5.74 -11.21 -9.45
CA LEU A 356 -6.08 -12.11 -8.34
C LEU A 356 -6.15 -13.56 -8.77
N TYR A 357 -6.65 -13.85 -9.97
CA TYR A 357 -6.65 -15.21 -10.52
C TYR A 357 -5.23 -15.77 -10.54
N ALA A 358 -4.26 -15.06 -11.10
CA ALA A 358 -2.86 -15.46 -11.12
C ALA A 358 -2.29 -15.69 -9.71
N LYS A 359 -2.64 -14.82 -8.75
CA LYS A 359 -2.22 -14.94 -7.36
C LYS A 359 -2.76 -16.20 -6.69
N THR A 360 -3.91 -16.73 -7.09
CA THR A 360 -4.40 -18.01 -6.56
C THR A 360 -3.38 -19.14 -6.75
N SER A 361 -2.35 -19.03 -7.60
CA SER A 361 -1.29 -20.03 -7.70
C SER A 361 -0.22 -19.99 -6.58
N ILE A 362 -0.24 -18.97 -5.70
CA ILE A 362 0.72 -18.74 -4.61
C ILE A 362 0.34 -19.53 -3.36
N ASP A 363 1.28 -20.23 -2.74
CA ASP A 363 0.99 -21.13 -1.62
C ASP A 363 0.87 -20.40 -0.27
N LEU A 364 1.69 -19.38 -0.03
CA LEU A 364 1.69 -18.59 1.20
C LEU A 364 2.23 -17.18 0.91
N VAL A 365 1.50 -16.15 1.32
CA VAL A 365 1.99 -14.77 1.30
C VAL A 365 2.71 -14.46 2.61
N LEU A 366 3.88 -13.85 2.48
CA LEU A 366 4.71 -13.33 3.56
C LEU A 366 4.71 -11.80 3.46
N ASP A 367 3.98 -11.15 4.37
CA ASP A 367 3.85 -9.70 4.41
C ASP A 367 5.04 -9.03 5.10
N THR A 368 5.17 -7.71 4.89
CA THR A 368 6.23 -6.86 5.41
C THR A 368 5.90 -6.26 6.78
N ILE A 369 6.93 -5.92 7.57
CA ILE A 369 6.77 -5.51 8.98
C ILE A 369 6.82 -4.00 9.20
N VAL A 370 7.50 -3.24 8.32
CA VAL A 370 7.58 -1.77 8.44
C VAL A 370 6.26 -1.11 8.06
N LYS A 371 5.59 -1.68 7.06
CA LYS A 371 4.27 -1.31 6.56
C LYS A 371 3.62 -2.58 6.03
N ASN A 372 2.45 -2.94 6.54
CA ASN A 372 1.76 -4.14 6.07
C ASN A 372 1.23 -3.96 4.64
N GLY A 373 0.78 -5.06 4.06
CA GLY A 373 -0.06 -5.07 2.88
C GLY A 373 -1.38 -4.37 3.19
N HIS A 374 -1.67 -3.30 2.44
CA HIS A 374 -2.97 -2.64 2.48
C HIS A 374 -3.82 -3.31 1.38
N THR A 375 -3.85 -2.74 0.18
CA THR A 375 -4.40 -3.39 -1.02
C THR A 375 -3.81 -4.78 -1.26
N THR A 376 -2.50 -4.94 -1.09
CA THR A 376 -1.83 -6.24 -1.32
C THR A 376 -2.15 -7.29 -0.25
N GLY A 377 -2.54 -6.86 0.96
CA GLY A 377 -3.03 -7.75 2.01
C GLY A 377 -4.43 -8.25 1.67
N LEU A 378 -5.33 -7.33 1.31
CA LEU A 378 -6.66 -7.66 0.81
C LEU A 378 -6.62 -8.54 -0.44
N ASP A 379 -5.70 -8.29 -1.37
CA ASP A 379 -5.50 -9.13 -2.56
C ASP A 379 -5.22 -10.60 -2.17
N GLY A 380 -4.36 -10.82 -1.18
CA GLY A 380 -4.00 -12.16 -0.72
C GLY A 380 -5.18 -12.88 -0.10
N ILE A 381 -5.93 -12.16 0.75
CA ILE A 381 -7.12 -12.67 1.44
C ILE A 381 -8.23 -12.99 0.43
N TRP A 382 -8.54 -12.08 -0.49
CA TRP A 382 -9.59 -12.27 -1.48
C TRP A 382 -9.29 -13.42 -2.45
N ALA A 383 -8.01 -13.60 -2.80
CA ALA A 383 -7.56 -14.75 -3.60
C ALA A 383 -7.53 -16.08 -2.80
N GLY A 384 -7.93 -16.08 -1.52
CA GLY A 384 -7.96 -17.28 -0.67
C GLY A 384 -6.57 -17.80 -0.31
N ILE A 385 -5.55 -16.93 -0.28
CA ILE A 385 -4.18 -17.32 -0.01
C ILE A 385 -3.86 -17.04 1.47
N PRO A 386 -3.42 -18.04 2.24
CA PRO A 386 -2.91 -17.80 3.58
C PRO A 386 -1.84 -16.70 3.56
N THR A 387 -2.04 -15.67 4.38
CA THR A 387 -1.18 -14.49 4.43
C THR A 387 -0.69 -14.30 5.85
N ILE A 388 0.63 -14.21 6.03
CA ILE A 388 1.24 -13.97 7.34
C ILE A 388 1.66 -12.51 7.45
N SER A 389 1.18 -11.84 8.48
CA SER A 389 1.51 -10.45 8.79
C SER A 389 1.94 -10.29 10.24
N LEU A 390 2.86 -9.35 10.47
CA LEU A 390 3.26 -8.96 11.82
C LEU A 390 2.29 -7.89 12.33
N ALA A 391 1.61 -8.19 13.43
CA ALA A 391 0.69 -7.35 14.16
C ALA A 391 1.38 -6.62 15.33
N GLY A 392 0.66 -5.74 16.02
CA GLY A 392 1.14 -5.07 17.24
C GLY A 392 2.01 -3.85 16.97
N GLY A 393 1.94 -3.28 15.75
CA GLY A 393 2.65 -2.05 15.41
C GLY A 393 2.18 -0.85 16.25
N GLN A 394 3.10 0.08 16.51
CA GLN A 394 2.79 1.37 17.16
C GLN A 394 2.32 2.45 16.18
N GLU A 395 2.41 2.18 14.88
CA GLU A 395 2.09 3.12 13.81
C GLU A 395 1.02 2.52 12.91
N ALA A 396 0.07 3.34 12.47
CA ALA A 396 -1.05 2.91 11.62
C ALA A 396 -0.66 2.08 10.37
N PRO A 397 0.42 2.40 9.62
CA PRO A 397 0.83 1.58 8.48
C PRO A 397 1.16 0.12 8.82
N ARG A 398 1.46 -0.20 10.08
CA ARG A 398 1.79 -1.54 10.60
C ARG A 398 0.59 -2.27 11.21
N ARG A 399 -0.59 -1.65 11.18
CA ARG A 399 -1.81 -2.19 11.81
C ARG A 399 -2.91 -2.51 10.78
N ALA A 400 -2.63 -2.31 9.49
CA ALA A 400 -3.58 -2.64 8.42
C ALA A 400 -3.99 -4.12 8.43
N ALA A 401 -3.06 -5.04 8.71
CA ALA A 401 -3.38 -6.46 8.80
C ALA A 401 -4.31 -6.79 9.97
N GLU A 402 -4.12 -6.16 11.13
CA GLU A 402 -4.99 -6.30 12.30
C GLU A 402 -6.39 -5.77 12.02
N SER A 403 -6.49 -4.59 11.38
CA SER A 403 -7.76 -3.99 10.99
C SER A 403 -8.58 -4.89 10.05
N ILE A 404 -7.91 -5.49 9.05
CA ILE A 404 -8.56 -6.47 8.16
C ILE A 404 -8.99 -7.73 8.94
N ALA A 405 -8.11 -8.26 9.79
CA ALA A 405 -8.34 -9.47 10.58
C ALA A 405 -9.56 -9.33 11.51
N VAL A 406 -9.68 -8.20 12.22
CA VAL A 406 -10.82 -7.92 13.10
C VAL A 406 -12.14 -7.86 12.32
N THR A 407 -12.12 -7.24 11.14
CA THR A 407 -13.32 -7.16 10.27
C THR A 407 -13.77 -8.53 9.77
N LEU A 408 -12.84 -9.47 9.61
CA LEU A 408 -13.10 -10.84 9.20
C LEU A 408 -13.42 -11.79 10.37
N ASP A 409 -13.46 -11.26 11.61
CA ASP A 409 -13.56 -12.04 12.85
C ASP A 409 -12.55 -13.21 12.89
N SER A 410 -11.31 -12.94 12.46
CA SER A 410 -10.28 -13.97 12.27
C SER A 410 -8.88 -13.43 12.47
N THR A 411 -8.15 -14.01 13.41
CA THR A 411 -6.72 -13.73 13.65
C THR A 411 -5.79 -14.62 12.83
N PHE A 412 -6.33 -15.39 11.87
CA PHE A 412 -5.56 -16.31 11.05
C PHE A 412 -4.47 -15.57 10.27
N GLY A 413 -3.22 -15.96 10.47
CA GLY A 413 -2.08 -15.33 9.79
C GLY A 413 -1.43 -14.18 10.55
N LEU A 414 -1.96 -13.76 11.70
CA LEU A 414 -1.31 -12.76 12.53
C LEU A 414 -0.24 -13.38 13.42
N ALA A 415 0.92 -12.71 13.48
CA ALA A 415 1.99 -12.99 14.44
C ALA A 415 2.36 -11.72 15.20
N TYR A 416 2.77 -11.83 16.47
CA TYR A 416 3.11 -10.69 17.32
C TYR A 416 4.62 -10.60 17.63
N SER A 417 5.42 -11.49 17.03
CA SER A 417 6.88 -11.38 17.00
C SER A 417 7.45 -11.98 15.72
N LEU A 418 8.68 -11.62 15.36
CA LEU A 418 9.38 -12.23 14.23
C LEU A 418 9.56 -13.75 14.40
N LYS A 419 9.69 -14.22 15.65
CA LYS A 419 9.80 -15.66 15.95
C LYS A 419 8.47 -16.37 15.70
N GLU A 420 7.38 -15.81 16.19
CA GLU A 420 6.03 -16.33 15.91
C GLU A 420 5.71 -16.30 14.42
N TYR A 421 6.13 -15.25 13.71
CA TYR A 421 5.98 -15.13 12.26
C TYR A 421 6.68 -16.32 11.57
N GLU A 422 7.94 -16.60 11.93
CA GLU A 422 8.70 -17.73 11.38
C GLU A 422 8.03 -19.08 11.70
N ASP A 423 7.59 -19.27 12.95
CA ASP A 423 6.93 -20.50 13.41
C ASP A 423 5.59 -20.74 12.72
N LEU A 424 4.79 -19.68 12.56
CA LEU A 424 3.52 -19.71 11.86
C LEU A 424 3.73 -20.05 10.38
N ALA A 425 4.76 -19.47 9.75
CA ALA A 425 5.14 -19.83 8.39
C ALA A 425 5.50 -21.31 8.27
N PHE A 426 6.24 -21.87 9.24
CA PHE A 426 6.54 -23.29 9.25
C PHE A 426 5.30 -24.17 9.42
N ALA A 427 4.43 -23.83 10.37
CA ALA A 427 3.22 -24.58 10.66
C ALA A 427 2.29 -24.60 9.44
N LEU A 428 2.01 -23.43 8.86
CA LEU A 428 1.13 -23.29 7.70
C LEU A 428 1.70 -23.99 6.47
N ALA A 429 2.98 -23.75 6.13
CA ALA A 429 3.56 -24.37 4.95
C ALA A 429 3.62 -25.90 5.06
N ARG A 430 3.87 -26.47 6.25
CA ARG A 430 3.78 -27.93 6.49
C ARG A 430 2.35 -28.44 6.32
N SER A 431 1.36 -27.75 6.91
CA SER A 431 -0.05 -28.11 6.80
C SER A 431 -0.54 -28.10 5.35
N ILE A 432 -0.23 -27.03 4.62
CA ILE A 432 -0.58 -26.87 3.19
C ILE A 432 0.07 -27.98 2.35
N LYS A 433 1.36 -28.26 2.56
CA LYS A 433 2.04 -29.37 1.88
C LYS A 433 1.35 -30.71 2.15
N LYS A 434 1.03 -31.00 3.42
CA LYS A 434 0.34 -32.24 3.81
C LYS A 434 -1.03 -32.36 3.14
N SER A 435 -1.82 -31.30 3.13
CA SER A 435 -3.12 -31.24 2.47
C SER A 435 -3.00 -31.50 0.95
N LYS A 436 -2.07 -30.83 0.27
CA LYS A 436 -1.81 -31.06 -1.16
C LYS A 436 -1.40 -32.50 -1.46
N PHE A 437 -0.54 -33.10 -0.65
CA PHE A 437 -0.16 -34.51 -0.81
C PHE A 437 -1.36 -35.46 -0.62
N ALA A 438 -2.24 -35.18 0.34
CA ALA A 438 -3.44 -35.97 0.55
C ALA A 438 -4.41 -35.86 -0.64
N GLN A 439 -4.64 -34.64 -1.15
CA GLN A 439 -5.48 -34.38 -2.32
C GLN A 439 -4.94 -35.11 -3.57
N GLN A 440 -3.63 -35.02 -3.85
CA GLN A 440 -3.00 -35.72 -4.97
C GLN A 440 -3.13 -37.25 -4.85
N ARG A 441 -3.01 -37.81 -3.64
CA ARG A 441 -3.22 -39.25 -3.40
C ARG A 441 -4.68 -39.66 -3.65
N ALA A 442 -5.64 -38.86 -3.20
CA ALA A 442 -7.06 -39.12 -3.43
C ALA A 442 -7.40 -39.09 -4.93
N GLN A 443 -6.91 -38.10 -5.67
CA GLN A 443 -7.09 -37.99 -7.12
C GLN A 443 -6.49 -39.19 -7.87
N ARG A 444 -5.27 -39.63 -7.49
CA ARG A 444 -4.66 -40.83 -8.09
C ARG A 444 -5.48 -42.09 -7.85
N ARG A 445 -6.05 -42.25 -6.64
CA ARG A 445 -6.95 -43.39 -6.33
C ARG A 445 -8.23 -43.36 -7.15
N GLN A 446 -8.86 -42.20 -7.28
CA GLN A 446 -10.06 -42.03 -8.12
C GLN A 446 -9.76 -42.33 -9.59
N HIS A 447 -8.63 -41.85 -10.10
CA HIS A 447 -8.23 -42.13 -11.49
C HIS A 447 -7.95 -43.61 -11.71
N GLN A 448 -7.29 -44.30 -10.78
CA GLN A 448 -7.07 -45.76 -10.83
C GLN A 448 -8.38 -46.56 -10.76
N GLN A 449 -9.34 -46.15 -9.93
CA GLN A 449 -10.65 -46.77 -9.85
C GLN A 449 -11.47 -46.57 -11.14
N ALA A 450 -11.39 -45.38 -11.75
CA ALA A 450 -12.08 -45.08 -13.01
C ALA A 450 -11.42 -45.74 -14.25
N SER A 451 -10.14 -46.13 -14.15
CA SER A 451 -9.39 -46.79 -15.23
C SER A 451 -9.22 -48.30 -15.03
N SER A 452 -9.81 -48.87 -13.98
CA SER A 452 -9.89 -50.32 -13.80
C SER A 452 -11.01 -50.89 -14.68
N PRO A 453 -10.77 -51.89 -15.54
CA PRO A 453 -11.84 -52.54 -16.28
C PRO A 453 -12.82 -53.21 -15.30
N PRO A 454 -14.12 -53.30 -15.64
CA PRO A 454 -15.09 -53.96 -14.77
C PRO A 454 -14.63 -55.39 -14.48
N ALA A 455 -14.65 -55.77 -13.20
CA ALA A 455 -14.28 -57.12 -12.78
C ALA A 455 -15.20 -58.14 -13.49
N ASP A 456 -14.58 -59.08 -14.19
CA ASP A 456 -15.24 -60.15 -14.92
C ASP A 456 -16.01 -61.04 -13.94
N GLN A 457 -17.34 -60.85 -13.86
CA GLN A 457 -18.25 -61.74 -13.15
C GLN A 457 -18.51 -62.96 -14.04
N SER A 458 -17.50 -63.82 -14.20
CA SER A 458 -17.65 -65.10 -14.90
C SER A 458 -16.87 -66.22 -14.20
N ALA A 459 -17.17 -66.42 -12.92
CA ALA A 459 -16.80 -67.65 -12.22
C ALA A 459 -17.92 -68.03 -11.24
N ASP A 460 -19.00 -68.60 -11.79
CA ASP A 460 -19.85 -69.59 -11.10
C ASP A 460 -20.86 -70.18 -12.10
N ARG A 461 -20.39 -71.15 -12.88
CA ARG A 461 -21.21 -72.23 -13.45
C ARG A 461 -20.37 -73.50 -13.56
N ILE A 462 -20.37 -74.29 -12.48
CA ILE A 462 -20.18 -75.74 -12.56
C ILE A 462 -21.28 -76.41 -11.72
N ALA A 463 -22.31 -76.86 -12.44
CA ALA A 463 -23.07 -78.09 -12.25
C ALA A 463 -23.32 -78.52 -13.71
N ASP A 464 -22.81 -79.66 -14.20
CA ASP A 464 -22.99 -81.01 -13.66
C ASP A 464 -21.80 -81.67 -12.95
#